data_AF-A0AAE9D479-F1
#
_entry.id   AF-A0AAE9D479-F1
#
_cell.length_a   1.000
_cell.length_b   1.000
_cell.length_c   1.000
_cell.angle_alpha   90.00
_cell.angle_beta   90.00
_cell.angle_gamma   90.00
#
_symmetry.space_group_name_H-M   'P 1'
#
loop_
_entity.id
_entity.type
_entity.pdbx_description
1 polymer ?
#
loop_
_entity_poly.entity_id
_entity_poly.type
_entity_poly.pdbx_seq_one_letter_code
_entity_poly.pdbx_strand_id
1 'polypeptide(L)'
;MASPDQKTFFASRRWTSHDGQAKITLICLEDTLRTDADESTLKSHNCGLGEFFRIINGKIEKTNIIKTEVFENVAYVPNLRVKLERINGTPFFVSALLPKAMCRNLKLPNGNYTVTMNS
;
A
#
# COMPACT_ATOMS: atom_id res chain seq x y z
N MET A 1 -19.48 -19.27 -5.74
CA MET A 1 -19.65 -18.17 -4.78
C MET A 1 -18.59 -17.14 -5.11
N ALA A 2 -18.98 -15.91 -5.45
CA ALA A 2 -18.00 -14.84 -5.64
C ALA A 2 -17.27 -14.65 -4.31
N SER A 3 -15.94 -14.74 -4.32
CA SER A 3 -15.15 -14.38 -3.14
C SER A 3 -15.55 -12.95 -2.78
N PRO A 4 -15.83 -12.62 -1.51
CA PRO A 4 -16.11 -11.23 -1.14
C PRO A 4 -15.00 -10.34 -1.69
N ASP A 5 -15.36 -9.21 -2.32
CA ASP A 5 -14.39 -8.24 -2.82
C ASP A 5 -13.60 -7.70 -1.63
N GLN A 6 -12.50 -8.38 -1.33
CA GLN A 6 -11.58 -8.04 -0.26
C GLN A 6 -10.39 -7.33 -0.90
N LYS A 7 -10.21 -6.05 -0.53
CA LYS A 7 -9.03 -5.27 -0.91
C LYS A 7 -8.31 -4.76 0.31
N THR A 8 -6.99 -4.82 0.29
CA THR A 8 -6.12 -4.35 1.36
C THR A 8 -5.48 -3.04 0.93
N PHE A 9 -5.56 -2.03 1.79
CA PHE A 9 -5.02 -0.71 1.51
C PHE A 9 -3.95 -0.31 2.51
N PHE A 10 -2.96 0.44 2.04
CA PHE A 10 -1.99 1.15 2.86
C PHE A 10 -2.24 2.66 2.74
N ALA A 11 -2.47 3.32 3.88
CA ALA A 11 -2.61 4.78 3.98
C ALA A 11 -1.24 5.46 3.91
N SER A 12 -0.86 5.95 2.74
CA SER A 12 0.55 6.21 2.39
C SER A 12 0.99 7.67 2.46
N ARG A 13 0.12 8.63 2.13
CA ARG A 13 0.49 10.06 2.10
C ARG A 13 -0.71 10.92 2.44
N ARG A 14 -0.55 11.86 3.39
CA ARG A 14 -1.51 12.92 3.66
C ARG A 14 -1.24 14.12 2.75
N TRP A 15 -2.28 14.73 2.24
CA TRP A 15 -2.22 15.99 1.49
C TRP A 15 -3.48 16.81 1.73
N THR A 16 -3.46 18.10 1.38
CA THR A 16 -4.61 18.99 1.53
C THR A 16 -5.11 19.36 0.14
N SER A 17 -6.39 19.14 -0.12
CA SER A 17 -7.01 19.54 -1.39
C SER A 17 -7.21 21.04 -1.48
N HIS A 18 -7.53 21.53 -2.69
CA HIS A 18 -7.70 22.96 -2.95
C HIS A 18 -8.81 23.63 -2.12
N ASP A 19 -9.79 22.86 -1.67
CA ASP A 19 -10.87 23.26 -0.78
C ASP A 19 -10.51 23.17 0.72
N GLY A 20 -9.25 22.86 1.05
CA GLY A 20 -8.75 22.79 2.42
C GLY A 20 -9.02 21.47 3.14
N GLN A 21 -9.57 20.45 2.47
CA GLN A 21 -9.85 19.17 3.10
C GLN A 21 -8.58 18.29 3.19
N ALA A 22 -8.37 17.66 4.34
CA ALA A 22 -7.28 16.69 4.50
C ALA A 22 -7.66 15.35 3.84
N LYS A 23 -6.84 14.93 2.88
CA LYS A 23 -6.97 13.67 2.14
C LYS A 23 -5.80 12.76 2.46
N ILE A 24 -6.00 11.46 2.31
CA ILE A 24 -4.95 10.45 2.38
C ILE A 24 -4.98 9.61 1.10
N THR A 25 -3.83 9.51 0.44
CA THR A 25 -3.61 8.59 -0.67
C THR A 25 -3.46 7.16 -0.14
N LEU A 26 -4.32 6.28 -0.63
CA LEU A 26 -4.38 4.86 -0.35
C LEU A 26 -3.73 4.08 -1.49
N ILE A 27 -2.88 3.11 -1.16
CA ILE A 27 -2.31 2.16 -2.12
C ILE A 27 -3.00 0.81 -1.91
N CYS A 28 -3.69 0.30 -2.92
CA CYS A 28 -4.23 -1.05 -2.94
C CYS A 28 -3.10 -2.05 -3.13
N LEU A 29 -2.97 -3.04 -2.24
CA LEU A 29 -1.85 -3.99 -2.28
C LEU A 29 -2.02 -5.05 -3.38
N GLU A 30 -3.25 -5.36 -3.76
CA GLU A 30 -3.56 -6.39 -4.75
C GLU A 30 -3.26 -5.93 -6.18
N ASP A 31 -3.57 -4.66 -6.52
CA ASP A 31 -3.47 -4.13 -7.88
C ASP A 31 -2.56 -2.90 -8.01
N THR A 32 -1.97 -2.42 -6.91
CA THR A 32 -1.09 -1.23 -6.82
C THR A 32 -1.76 0.10 -7.20
N LEU A 33 -3.08 0.10 -7.39
CA LEU A 33 -3.82 1.32 -7.71
C LEU A 33 -3.82 2.29 -6.53
N ARG A 34 -3.78 3.57 -6.87
CA ARG A 34 -3.83 4.68 -5.92
C ARG A 34 -5.22 5.31 -5.97
N THR A 35 -5.81 5.50 -4.80
CA THR A 35 -7.08 6.22 -4.63
C THR A 35 -6.96 7.15 -3.44
N ASP A 36 -7.67 8.27 -3.45
CA ASP A 36 -7.67 9.19 -2.32
C ASP A 36 -8.94 8.99 -1.47
N ALA A 37 -8.79 9.15 -0.17
CA ALA A 37 -9.90 9.12 0.78
C ALA A 37 -9.83 10.32 1.73
N ASP A 38 -10.99 10.76 2.21
CA ASP A 38 -11.06 11.74 3.27
C ASP A 38 -10.42 11.20 4.55
N GLU A 39 -9.53 11.99 5.15
CA GLU A 39 -8.90 11.58 6.41
C GLU A 39 -9.94 11.41 7.52
N SER A 40 -11.01 12.22 7.53
CA SER A 40 -12.12 12.10 8.48
C SER A 40 -12.86 10.76 8.35
N THR A 41 -13.08 10.28 7.11
CA THR A 41 -13.70 8.98 6.84
C THR A 41 -12.83 7.82 7.32
N LEU A 42 -11.50 7.92 7.21
CA LEU A 42 -10.61 6.90 7.77
C LEU A 42 -10.62 6.93 9.30
N LYS A 43 -10.58 8.13 9.90
CA LYS A 43 -10.60 8.31 11.36
C LYS A 43 -11.87 7.75 12.02
N SER A 44 -13.03 7.86 11.39
CA SER A 44 -14.27 7.28 11.91
C SER A 44 -14.24 5.74 11.99
N HIS A 45 -13.30 5.11 11.27
CA HIS A 45 -13.03 3.67 11.31
C HIS A 45 -11.74 3.32 12.05
N ASN A 46 -11.23 4.22 12.92
CA ASN A 46 -9.97 4.07 13.65
C ASN A 46 -8.73 3.82 12.76
N CYS A 47 -8.79 4.25 11.50
CA CYS A 47 -7.70 4.15 10.52
C CYS A 47 -7.07 5.53 10.31
N GLY A 48 -5.79 5.56 9.93
CA GLY A 48 -5.05 6.80 9.73
C GLY A 48 -3.80 6.63 8.87
N LEU A 49 -3.05 7.71 8.70
CA LEU A 49 -1.78 7.68 7.97
C LEU A 49 -0.84 6.61 8.55
N GLY A 50 -0.27 5.77 7.69
CA GLY A 50 0.62 4.67 8.06
C GLY A 50 -0.09 3.38 8.45
N GLU A 51 -1.42 3.36 8.48
CA GLU A 51 -2.18 2.16 8.83
C GLU A 51 -2.50 1.32 7.59
N PHE A 52 -2.60 0.01 7.82
CA PHE A 52 -3.18 -0.92 6.87
C PHE A 52 -4.61 -1.24 7.28
N PHE A 53 -5.48 -1.37 6.29
CA PHE A 53 -6.85 -1.80 6.53
C PHE A 53 -7.37 -2.59 5.34
N ARG A 54 -8.41 -3.38 5.60
CA ARG A 54 -9.12 -4.15 4.58
C ARG A 54 -10.50 -3.57 4.40
N ILE A 55 -10.98 -3.57 3.16
CA ILE A 55 -12.39 -3.40 2.85
C ILE A 55 -12.96 -4.78 2.58
N ILE A 56 -13.87 -5.23 3.43
CA ILE A 56 -14.56 -6.53 3.30
C ILE A 56 -16.05 -6.23 3.27
N ASN A 57 -16.71 -6.52 2.14
CA ASN A 57 -18.14 -6.25 1.95
C ASN A 57 -18.52 -4.79 2.30
N GLY A 58 -17.67 -3.83 1.93
CA GLY A 58 -17.86 -2.40 2.19
C GLY A 58 -17.54 -1.94 3.63
N LYS A 59 -17.13 -2.84 4.53
CA LYS A 59 -16.69 -2.49 5.89
C LYS A 59 -15.18 -2.32 5.94
N ILE A 60 -14.72 -1.25 6.59
CA ILE A 60 -13.30 -1.00 6.85
C ILE A 60 -12.89 -1.71 8.14
N GLU A 61 -11.91 -2.60 8.04
CA GLU A 61 -11.32 -3.31 9.17
C GLU A 61 -9.83 -2.99 9.25
N LYS A 62 -9.41 -2.34 10.34
CA LYS A 62 -7.99 -2.06 10.61
C LYS A 62 -7.21 -3.37 10.75
N THR A 63 -6.02 -3.42 10.15
CA THR A 63 -5.12 -4.56 10.24
C THR A 63 -3.72 -4.08 10.62
N ASN A 64 -3.16 -4.61 11.71
CA ASN A 64 -1.76 -4.32 12.09
C ASN A 64 -0.84 -5.39 11.49
N ILE A 65 -0.50 -5.23 10.21
CA ILE A 65 0.23 -6.27 9.47
C ILE A 65 1.75 -6.09 9.56
N ILE A 66 2.25 -4.85 9.47
CA ILE A 66 3.70 -4.54 9.48
C ILE A 66 3.97 -3.26 10.25
N LYS A 67 5.16 -3.15 10.83
CA LYS A 67 5.69 -1.88 11.35
C LYS A 67 5.77 -0.85 10.21
N THR A 68 5.12 0.28 10.42
CA THR A 68 5.20 1.44 9.52
C THR A 68 5.88 2.59 10.24
N GLU A 69 6.48 3.48 9.46
CA GLU A 69 7.09 4.71 9.97
C GLU A 69 6.44 5.89 9.24
N VAL A 70 6.16 6.96 9.98
CA VAL A 70 5.54 8.16 9.46
C VAL A 70 6.51 9.31 9.66
N PHE A 71 6.87 9.98 8.57
CA PHE A 71 7.64 11.21 8.59
C PHE A 71 6.79 12.32 7.98
N GLU A 72 6.43 13.29 8.82
CA GLU A 72 5.49 14.36 8.48
C GLU A 72 4.16 13.82 7.90
N ASN A 73 3.95 14.02 6.60
CA ASN A 73 2.75 13.63 5.87
C ASN A 73 2.96 12.40 4.99
N VAL A 74 4.07 11.67 5.15
CA VAL A 74 4.38 10.48 4.35
C VAL A 74 4.59 9.29 5.27
N ALA A 75 3.86 8.21 5.00
CA ALA A 75 4.08 6.93 5.62
C ALA A 75 4.85 6.00 4.68
N TYR A 76 5.74 5.21 5.27
CA TYR A 76 6.49 4.20 4.55
C TYR A 76 6.64 2.93 5.38
N VAL A 77 6.92 1.84 4.67
CA VAL A 77 7.17 0.53 5.26
C VAL A 77 8.64 0.21 5.02
N PRO A 78 9.50 0.38 6.04
CA PRO A 78 10.91 0.11 5.88
C PRO A 78 11.17 -1.40 5.86
N ASN A 79 12.31 -1.77 5.30
CA ASN A 79 12.88 -3.12 5.40
C ASN A 79 11.99 -4.26 4.87
N LEU A 80 11.17 -3.99 3.85
CA LEU A 80 10.35 -5.03 3.23
C LEU A 80 11.25 -6.00 2.46
N ARG A 81 11.20 -7.28 2.84
CA ARG A 81 11.91 -8.35 2.14
C ARG A 81 11.08 -8.80 0.94
N VAL A 82 11.64 -8.62 -0.24
CA VAL A 82 11.01 -8.98 -1.52
C VAL A 82 11.96 -9.86 -2.33
N LYS A 83 11.41 -10.69 -3.20
CA LYS A 83 12.15 -11.43 -4.20
C LYS A 83 11.88 -10.80 -5.56
N LEU A 84 12.94 -10.48 -6.32
CA LEU A 84 12.82 -10.04 -7.70
C LEU A 84 12.81 -11.27 -8.61
N GLU A 85 11.72 -11.43 -9.36
CA GLU A 85 11.49 -12.52 -10.31
C GLU A 85 11.12 -11.95 -11.68
N ARG A 86 11.38 -12.70 -12.75
CA ARG A 86 10.97 -12.33 -14.11
C ARG A 86 9.77 -13.14 -14.53
N ILE A 87 8.68 -12.45 -14.85
CA ILE A 87 7.46 -13.02 -15.42
C ILE A 87 7.37 -12.50 -16.85
N ASN A 88 7.43 -13.40 -17.84
CA ASN A 88 7.45 -13.05 -19.27
C ASN A 88 8.52 -11.98 -19.60
N GLY A 89 9.74 -12.15 -19.07
CA GLY A 89 10.87 -11.24 -19.28
C GLY A 89 10.83 -9.94 -18.46
N THR A 90 9.70 -9.60 -17.87
CA THR A 90 9.50 -8.37 -17.09
C THR A 90 9.80 -8.62 -15.61
N PRO A 91 10.64 -7.79 -14.95
CA PRO A 91 10.98 -7.98 -13.55
C PRO A 91 9.87 -7.47 -12.62
N PHE A 92 9.55 -8.26 -11.61
CA PHE A 92 8.59 -7.94 -10.55
C PHE A 92 9.21 -8.23 -9.19
N PHE A 93 8.96 -7.33 -8.23
CA PHE A 93 9.15 -7.62 -6.82
C PHE A 93 7.92 -8.35 -6.29
N VAL A 94 8.17 -9.50 -5.66
CA VAL A 94 7.16 -10.38 -5.10
C VAL A 94 7.44 -10.56 -3.61
N SER A 95 6.41 -10.43 -2.79
CA SER A 95 6.41 -10.80 -1.37
C SER A 95 5.01 -11.20 -0.94
N ALA A 96 4.86 -11.67 0.30
CA ALA A 96 3.54 -11.93 0.88
C ALA A 96 2.62 -10.68 0.91
N LEU A 97 3.20 -9.47 0.82
CA LEU A 97 2.49 -8.20 0.95
C LEU A 97 2.32 -7.45 -0.37
N LEU A 98 3.25 -7.69 -1.30
CA LEU A 98 3.21 -7.18 -2.66
C LEU A 98 3.17 -8.40 -3.57
N PRO A 99 1.98 -8.92 -3.91
CA PRO A 99 1.87 -10.12 -4.74
C PRO A 99 2.60 -9.91 -6.07
N LYS A 100 2.50 -8.71 -6.69
CA LYS A 100 3.29 -8.32 -7.86
C LYS A 100 3.48 -6.79 -7.93
N ALA A 101 4.67 -6.28 -7.61
CA ALA A 101 5.03 -4.89 -7.87
C ALA A 101 6.03 -4.81 -9.03
N MET A 102 5.67 -4.11 -10.12
CA MET A 102 6.54 -4.01 -11.30
C MET A 102 7.84 -3.28 -10.96
N CYS A 103 8.98 -3.89 -11.30
CA CYS A 103 10.29 -3.25 -11.19
C CYS A 103 10.59 -2.50 -12.50
N ARG A 104 10.80 -1.18 -12.42
CA ARG A 104 11.15 -0.36 -13.60
C ARG A 104 12.62 -0.51 -14.02
N ASN A 105 13.48 -1.00 -13.13
CA ASN A 105 14.88 -1.24 -13.46
C ASN A 105 15.06 -2.62 -14.09
N LEU A 106 15.14 -2.65 -15.42
CA LEU A 106 15.25 -3.89 -16.20
C LEU A 106 16.60 -4.61 -16.03
N LYS A 107 17.61 -3.96 -15.45
CA LYS A 107 18.97 -4.49 -15.30
C LYS A 107 19.22 -5.17 -13.95
N LEU A 108 18.29 -5.07 -12.99
CA LEU A 108 18.47 -5.73 -11.70
C LEU A 108 18.47 -7.26 -11.86
N PRO A 109 19.43 -7.97 -11.24
CA PRO A 109 19.44 -9.43 -11.26
C PRO A 109 18.33 -10.00 -10.39
N ASN A 110 17.86 -11.20 -10.72
CA ASN A 110 16.94 -11.92 -9.85
C ASN A 110 17.60 -12.18 -8.49
N GLY A 111 16.82 -12.14 -7.42
CA GLY A 111 17.36 -12.34 -6.07
C GLY A 111 16.50 -11.76 -4.97
N ASN A 112 17.00 -11.80 -3.75
CA ASN A 112 16.34 -11.22 -2.58
C ASN A 112 16.80 -9.78 -2.37
N TYR A 113 15.85 -8.89 -2.11
CA TYR A 113 16.08 -7.46 -1.91
C TYR A 113 15.38 -6.98 -0.64
N THR A 114 15.97 -5.95 -0.03
CA THR A 114 15.32 -5.14 0.99
C THR A 114 14.89 -3.84 0.34
N VAL A 115 13.59 -3.56 0.34
CA VAL A 115 13.01 -2.36 -0.27
C VAL A 115 12.21 -1.57 0.76
N THR A 116 12.00 -0.29 0.47
CA THR A 116 11.09 0.56 1.24
C THR A 116 9.87 0.82 0.38
N MET A 117 8.68 0.54 0.91
CA MET A 117 7.42 0.91 0.24
C MET A 117 7.01 2.30 0.70
N ASN A 118 6.81 3.21 -0.24
CA ASN A 118 6.33 4.57 0.01
C ASN A 118 5.45 5.04 -1.17
N SER A 119 4.79 6.19 -0.98
CA SER A 119 4.00 6.87 -2.02
C SER A 119 4.86 7.72 -2.96
#